data_AF-A0A0Q7KKE4-F1
#
_entry.id   AF-A0A0Q7KKE4-F1
#
_cell.length_a   1.000
_cell.length_b   1.000
_cell.length_c   1.000
_cell.angle_alpha   90.00
_cell.angle_beta   90.00
_cell.angle_gamma   90.00
#
_symmetry.space_group_name_H-M   'P 1'
#
loop_
_entity.id
_entity.type
_entity.pdbx_description
1 polymer ?
#
loop_
_entity_poly.entity_id
_entity_poly.type
_entity_poly.pdbx_seq_one_letter_code
_entity_poly.pdbx_strand_id
1 'polypeptide(L)'
;MVNRVGGVRGAAAVGLTPDLRAALDDLIDRTAAGADPAQVVRTVGGVLRDVNHHLDGLRRLRLDAIAALRDGGSSHADIATSTGLSRTRAAQLAHAAAHRMRDTAN
;
A
#
# COMPACT_ATOMS: atom_id res chain seq x y z
N MET A 1 -34.75 12.65 -6.33
CA MET A 1 -33.66 13.15 -7.20
C MET A 1 -32.44 12.29 -6.93
N VAL A 2 -32.21 11.26 -7.76
CA VAL A 2 -31.16 10.25 -7.55
C VAL A 2 -29.90 10.75 -8.23
N ASN A 3 -28.90 11.18 -7.46
CA ASN A 3 -27.65 11.67 -8.01
C ASN A 3 -26.77 10.47 -8.40
N ARG A 4 -26.65 10.21 -9.71
CA ARG A 4 -25.72 9.24 -10.28
C ARG A 4 -24.30 9.75 -10.03
N VAL A 5 -23.58 9.14 -9.09
CA VAL A 5 -22.13 9.24 -9.08
C VAL A 5 -21.63 8.43 -10.28
N GLY A 6 -21.18 9.16 -11.30
CA GLY A 6 -20.58 8.61 -12.51
C GLY A 6 -19.45 7.66 -12.15
N GLY A 7 -19.46 6.50 -12.79
CA GLY A 7 -18.49 5.43 -12.56
C GLY A 7 -17.07 5.93 -12.69
N VAL A 8 -16.33 5.85 -11.58
CA VAL A 8 -14.88 5.77 -11.61
C VAL A 8 -14.58 4.45 -12.31
N ARG A 9 -14.24 4.52 -13.60
CA ARG A 9 -13.65 3.40 -14.35
C ARG A 9 -12.44 2.96 -13.53
N GLY A 10 -12.60 1.84 -12.82
CA GLY A 10 -11.61 1.34 -11.89
C GLY A 10 -10.28 1.21 -12.62
N ALA A 11 -9.24 1.85 -12.07
CA ALA A 11 -7.88 1.42 -12.36
C ALA A 11 -7.89 -0.10 -12.20
N ALA A 12 -7.49 -0.83 -13.26
CA ALA A 12 -7.41 -2.29 -13.21
C ALA A 12 -6.72 -2.65 -11.89
N ALA A 13 -7.34 -3.48 -11.07
CA ALA A 13 -6.83 -3.81 -9.75
C ALA A 13 -5.42 -4.40 -9.93
N VAL A 14 -4.39 -3.58 -9.72
CA VAL A 14 -2.99 -4.02 -9.79
C VAL A 14 -2.73 -4.77 -8.48
N GLY A 15 -3.19 -6.01 -8.44
CA GLY A 15 -2.82 -6.98 -7.42
C GLY A 15 -1.46 -7.59 -7.73
N LEU A 16 -0.99 -8.47 -6.84
CA LEU A 16 0.13 -9.36 -7.16
C LEU A 16 -0.24 -10.17 -8.40
N THR A 17 0.58 -10.08 -9.44
CA THR A 17 0.42 -10.92 -10.64
C THR A 17 0.58 -12.39 -10.26
N PRO A 18 -0.01 -13.32 -11.04
CA PRO A 18 0.20 -14.75 -10.81
C PRO A 18 1.69 -15.11 -10.75
N ASP A 19 2.51 -14.55 -11.64
CA ASP A 19 3.94 -14.81 -11.70
C ASP A 19 4.68 -14.32 -10.45
N LEU A 20 4.35 -13.12 -9.96
CA LEU A 20 4.96 -12.59 -8.74
C LEU A 20 4.54 -13.40 -7.52
N ARG A 21 3.29 -13.88 -7.47
CA ARG A 21 2.82 -14.77 -6.40
C ARG A 21 3.58 -16.09 -6.42
N ALA A 22 3.68 -16.73 -7.58
CA ALA A 22 4.42 -17.98 -7.75
C ALA A 22 5.90 -17.84 -7.37
N ALA A 23 6.53 -16.70 -7.69
CA ALA A 23 7.91 -16.42 -7.30
C ALA A 23 8.09 -16.28 -5.77
N LEU A 24 7.11 -15.69 -5.07
CA LEU A 24 7.12 -15.61 -3.60
C LEU A 24 6.91 -16.98 -2.96
N ASP A 25 6.00 -17.79 -3.49
CA ASP A 25 5.74 -19.15 -3.01
C ASP A 25 6.99 -20.03 -3.18
N ASP A 26 7.64 -20.00 -4.35
CA ASP A 26 8.90 -20.72 -4.61
C ASP A 26 10.03 -20.28 -3.65
N LEU A 27 10.13 -18.98 -3.36
CA LEU A 27 11.10 -18.47 -2.40
C LEU A 27 10.85 -19.03 -0.98
N ILE A 28 9.58 -19.10 -0.56
CA ILE A 28 9.19 -19.66 0.75
C ILE A 28 9.59 -21.13 0.81
N ASP A 29 9.24 -21.91 -0.22
CA ASP A 29 9.52 -23.35 -0.28
C ASP A 29 11.01 -23.64 -0.26
N ARG A 30 11.81 -22.92 -1.07
CA ARG A 30 13.27 -23.06 -1.09
C ARG A 30 13.93 -22.66 0.23
N THR A 31 13.36 -21.68 0.94
CA THR A 31 13.88 -21.26 2.24
C THR A 31 13.54 -22.27 3.34
N ALA A 32 12.40 -22.95 3.24
CA ALA A 32 11.96 -23.97 4.19
C ALA A 32 12.66 -25.34 3.98
N ALA A 33 13.06 -25.67 2.76
CA ALA A 33 13.64 -26.96 2.42
C ALA A 33 15.09 -27.13 2.95
N GLY A 34 15.27 -27.99 3.96
CA GLY A 34 16.58 -28.55 4.34
C GLY A 34 17.55 -27.58 5.02
N ALA A 35 17.12 -26.37 5.40
CA ALA A 35 17.95 -25.39 6.08
C ALA A 35 17.85 -25.53 7.61
N ASP A 36 19.00 -25.43 8.29
CA ASP A 36 19.05 -25.22 9.75
C ASP A 36 18.23 -23.96 10.12
N PRO A 37 17.41 -23.97 11.19
CA PRO A 37 16.60 -22.83 11.60
C PRO A 37 17.32 -21.48 11.66
N ALA A 38 18.60 -21.44 12.04
CA ALA A 38 19.34 -20.18 12.07
C ALA A 38 19.58 -19.60 10.67
N GLN A 39 19.77 -20.45 9.66
CA GLN A 39 19.88 -20.02 8.26
C GLN A 39 18.53 -19.51 7.74
N VAL A 40 17.43 -20.18 8.06
CA VAL A 40 16.07 -19.74 7.71
C VAL A 40 15.81 -18.32 8.22
N VAL A 41 16.09 -18.07 9.51
CA VAL A 41 15.89 -16.74 10.13
C VAL A 41 16.68 -15.66 9.41
N ARG A 42 17.95 -15.91 9.08
CA ARG A 42 18.79 -14.94 8.37
C ARG A 42 18.27 -14.66 6.96
N THR A 43 17.95 -15.70 6.20
CA THR A 43 17.44 -15.57 4.83
C THR A 43 16.11 -14.81 4.81
N VAL A 44 15.14 -15.23 5.63
CA VAL A 44 13.83 -14.55 5.75
C VAL A 44 14.02 -13.10 6.20
N GLY A 45 14.91 -12.85 7.16
CA GLY A 45 15.22 -11.49 7.61
C GLY A 45 15.73 -10.58 6.49
N GLY A 46 16.56 -11.09 5.58
CA GLY A 46 17.01 -10.38 4.38
C GLY A 46 15.86 -10.08 3.43
N VAL A 47 15.07 -11.11 3.08
CA VAL A 47 13.90 -10.97 2.19
C VAL A 47 12.90 -9.96 2.73
N LEU A 48 12.56 -10.03 4.02
CA LEU A 48 11.62 -9.09 4.63
C LEU A 48 12.14 -7.65 4.60
N ARG A 49 13.44 -7.45 4.74
CA ARG A 49 14.05 -6.11 4.62
C ARG A 49 13.89 -5.55 3.22
N ASP A 50 14.17 -6.36 2.20
CA ASP A 50 14.07 -5.95 0.79
C ASP A 50 12.60 -5.70 0.39
N VAL A 51 11.70 -6.57 0.81
CA VAL A 51 10.25 -6.37 0.60
C VAL A 51 9.77 -5.10 1.31
N ASN A 52 10.22 -4.84 2.54
CA ASN A 52 9.86 -3.61 3.25
C ASN A 52 10.27 -2.34 2.50
N HIS A 53 11.44 -2.35 1.85
CA HIS A 53 11.87 -1.23 1.00
C HIS A 53 10.86 -0.94 -0.13
N HIS A 54 10.38 -1.99 -0.81
CA HIS A 54 9.37 -1.84 -1.86
C HIS A 54 7.97 -1.49 -1.33
N LEU A 55 7.58 -2.07 -0.19
CA LEU A 55 6.33 -1.72 0.49
C LEU A 55 6.30 -0.25 0.90
N ASP A 56 7.44 0.32 1.30
CA ASP A 56 7.53 1.75 1.60
C ASP A 56 7.28 2.60 0.35
N GLY A 57 7.75 2.19 -0.83
CA GLY A 57 7.39 2.81 -2.11
C GLY A 57 5.87 2.84 -2.35
N LEU A 58 5.19 1.71 -2.15
CA LEU A 58 3.73 1.62 -2.29
C LEU A 58 2.99 2.45 -1.24
N ARG A 59 3.48 2.49 0.00
CA ARG A 59 2.92 3.32 1.07
C ARG A 59 3.02 4.80 0.70
N ARG A 60 4.14 5.24 0.14
CA ARG A 60 4.35 6.62 -0.33
C ARG A 60 3.35 6.97 -1.43
N LEU A 61 3.26 6.14 -2.46
CA LEU A 61 2.30 6.33 -3.55
C LEU A 61 0.87 6.48 -3.04
N ARG A 62 0.48 5.66 -2.05
CA ARG A 62 -0.83 5.77 -1.41
C ARG A 62 -1.02 7.09 -0.67
N LEU A 63 -0.01 7.55 0.08
CA LEU A 63 -0.08 8.84 0.79
C LEU A 63 -0.17 10.01 -0.20
N ASP A 64 0.60 9.97 -1.29
CA ASP A 64 0.58 10.99 -2.33
C ASP A 64 -0.80 11.05 -3.02
N ALA A 65 -1.42 9.89 -3.30
CA ALA A 65 -2.79 9.84 -3.81
C ALA A 65 -3.82 10.41 -2.82
N ILE A 66 -3.67 10.15 -1.51
CA ILE A 66 -4.54 10.71 -0.47
C ILE A 66 -4.35 12.22 -0.36
N ALA A 67 -3.11 12.73 -0.45
CA ALA A 67 -2.82 14.15 -0.47
C ALA A 67 -3.50 14.84 -1.66
N ALA A 68 -3.35 14.28 -2.87
CA ALA A 68 -4.00 14.80 -4.08
C ALA A 68 -5.53 14.88 -3.94
N LEU A 69 -6.16 13.87 -3.31
CA LEU A 69 -7.60 13.91 -3.02
C LEU A 69 -7.99 15.03 -2.05
N ARG A 70 -7.16 15.26 -1.02
CA ARG A 70 -7.38 16.35 -0.05
C ARG A 70 -7.18 17.73 -0.66
N ASP A 71 -6.15 17.90 -1.48
CA ASP A 71 -5.87 19.15 -2.20
C ASP A 71 -6.97 19.46 -3.22
N GLY A 72 -7.57 18.43 -3.81
CA GLY A 72 -8.78 18.53 -4.63
C GLY A 72 -10.08 18.79 -3.86
N GLY A 73 -10.02 19.00 -2.54
CA GLY A 73 -11.16 19.35 -1.69
C GLY A 73 -11.97 18.17 -1.13
N SER A 74 -11.59 16.92 -1.40
CA SER A 74 -12.33 15.75 -0.93
C SER A 74 -12.30 15.66 0.59
N SER A 75 -13.46 15.51 1.26
CA SER A 75 -13.50 15.29 2.71
C SER A 75 -13.01 13.89 3.10
N HIS A 76 -12.74 13.65 4.38
CA HIS A 76 -12.39 12.30 4.87
C HIS A 76 -13.51 11.27 4.60
N ALA A 77 -14.77 11.72 4.56
CA ALA A 77 -15.89 10.86 4.23
C ALA A 77 -15.88 10.47 2.75
N ASP A 78 -15.62 11.43 1.85
CA ASP A 78 -15.54 11.18 0.39
C ASP A 78 -14.40 10.22 0.05
N ILE A 79 -13.25 10.39 0.71
CA ILE A 79 -12.10 9.48 0.56
C ILE A 79 -12.46 8.08 1.04
N ALA A 80 -13.11 7.95 2.20
CA ALA A 80 -13.54 6.65 2.73
C ALA A 80 -14.49 5.94 1.76
N THR A 81 -15.50 6.66 1.25
CA THR A 81 -16.47 6.13 0.30
C THR A 81 -15.83 5.70 -1.03
N SER A 82 -14.91 6.49 -1.58
CA SER A 82 -14.30 6.19 -2.89
C SER A 82 -13.21 5.11 -2.84
N THR A 83 -12.60 4.87 -1.67
CA THR A 83 -11.47 3.94 -1.51
C THR A 83 -11.82 2.65 -0.77
N GLY A 84 -13.02 2.55 -0.19
CA GLY A 84 -13.41 1.43 0.66
C GLY A 84 -12.73 1.41 2.04
N LEU A 85 -12.08 2.51 2.43
CA LEU A 85 -11.47 2.65 3.76
C LEU A 85 -12.49 3.06 4.81
N SER A 86 -12.21 2.77 6.07
CA SER A 86 -12.95 3.41 7.17
C SER A 86 -12.64 4.90 7.23
N ARG A 87 -13.60 5.71 7.68
CA ARG A 87 -13.43 7.17 7.86
C ARG A 87 -12.24 7.50 8.76
N THR A 88 -12.05 6.74 9.84
CA THR A 88 -10.89 6.87 10.74
C THR A 88 -9.59 6.61 10.00
N ARG A 89 -9.53 5.55 9.18
CA ARG A 89 -8.32 5.24 8.41
C ARG A 89 -8.01 6.30 7.36
N ALA A 90 -9.03 6.83 6.69
CA ALA A 90 -8.87 7.94 5.75
C ALA A 90 -8.30 9.19 6.45
N ALA A 91 -8.80 9.54 7.63
CA ALA A 91 -8.29 10.67 8.42
C ALA A 91 -6.83 10.47 8.87
N GLN A 92 -6.48 9.27 9.37
CA GLN A 92 -5.10 8.95 9.75
C GLN A 92 -4.13 9.08 8.56
N LEU A 93 -4.52 8.61 7.39
CA LEU A 93 -3.69 8.68 6.19
C LEU A 93 -3.55 10.11 5.66
N ALA A 94 -4.63 10.89 5.70
CA ALA A 94 -4.58 12.31 5.34
C ALA A 94 -3.62 13.09 6.26
N HIS A 95 -3.66 12.80 7.57
CA HIS A 95 -2.74 13.40 8.53
C HIS A 95 -1.28 12.98 8.28
N ALA A 96 -1.03 11.69 8.06
CA ALA A 96 0.29 11.17 7.73
C ALA A 96 0.85 11.78 6.43
N ALA A 97 0.01 11.94 5.40
CA ALA A 97 0.38 12.59 4.15
C ALA A 97 0.77 14.06 4.35
N ALA A 98 -0.02 14.80 5.13
CA ALA A 98 0.28 16.20 5.45
C ALA A 98 1.59 16.37 6.25
N HIS A 99 1.91 15.45 7.16
CA HIS A 99 3.19 15.46 7.88
C HIS A 99 4.38 15.23 6.93
N ARG A 100 4.28 14.21 6.07
CA ARG A 100 5.32 13.90 5.09
C ARG A 100 5.62 15.06 4.14
N MET A 101 4.60 15.77 3.64
CA MET A 101 4.79 16.90 2.74
C MET A 101 5.57 18.06 3.40
N ARG A 102 5.36 18.27 4.72
CA ARG A 102 6.13 19.26 5.49
C ARG A 102 7.60 18.86 5.60
N ASP A 103 7.88 17.59 5.84
CA ASP A 103 9.25 17.10 5.97
C ASP A 103 10.03 17.14 4.65
N THR A 104 9.36 17.08 3.50
CA THR A 104 9.99 17.19 2.17
C THR A 104 10.16 18.61 1.64
N ALA A 105 9.52 19.61 2.28
CA ALA A 105 9.58 21.00 1.86
C ALA A 105 10.67 21.82 2.58
N ASN A 106 11.31 21.23 3.59
CA ASN A 106 12.48 21.76 4.30
C ASN A 106 13.76 21.07 3.81
#